data_AF-A0A938X7E9-F1
#
_entry.id   AF-A0A938X7E9-F1
#
_cell.length_a   1.000
_cell.length_b   1.000
_cell.length_c   1.000
_cell.angle_alpha   90.00
_cell.angle_beta   90.00
_cell.angle_gamma   90.00
#
_symmetry.space_group_name_H-M   'P 1'
#
loop_
_entity.id
_entity.type
_entity.pdbx_description
1 polymer ?
#
loop_
_entity_poly.entity_id
_entity_poly.type
_entity_poly.pdbx_seq_one_letter_code
_entity_poly.pdbx_strand_id
1 'polypeptide(L)'
;MSYLDQFVPNVYFEKIPIKNLVSNQDYQRNLSQAHIEKAAENFDLYQINPVKVSRRDGINYVFNGQHTIEIVAKVSGSRETPVWCMIYDDLSYSHEADIFANQMKFVKPLQPYEVFMANLEAQNQDQLMIRDLVESYGLEIGAKRAPGVICAVSSLETIYQKYGIHVLSRVLRLIIGAWEGDMNSFSANILNAVAKLVVIYKGQLNEEVFKEKCGAMSIKALTRIAKERRPGSMGFAEAMIIEYNGKKKSAAYRLNIRMLYERDVSLWVENDAGEEEFDDSEEFDSLLETEEE
;
A
#
# COMPACT_ATOMS: atom_id res chain seq x y z
N MET A 1 22.30 40.94 7.69
CA MET A 1 21.82 39.56 7.47
C MET A 1 22.97 38.61 7.70
N SER A 2 22.76 37.61 8.55
CA SER A 2 23.67 36.49 8.77
C SER A 2 23.70 35.60 7.53
N TYR A 3 24.81 34.90 7.28
CA TYR A 3 24.89 33.85 6.26
C TYR A 3 23.79 32.79 6.42
N LEU A 4 23.31 32.58 7.65
CA LEU A 4 22.24 31.62 7.95
C LEU A 4 20.87 32.07 7.42
N ASP A 5 20.65 33.37 7.21
CA ASP A 5 19.36 33.93 6.80
C ASP A 5 18.94 33.46 5.39
N GLN A 6 19.89 33.01 4.55
CA GLN A 6 19.59 32.49 3.21
C GLN A 6 18.94 31.08 3.23
N PHE A 7 19.02 30.37 4.36
CA PHE A 7 18.45 29.02 4.52
C PHE A 7 17.12 29.02 5.29
N VAL A 8 16.70 30.18 5.79
CA VAL A 8 15.48 30.32 6.58
C VAL A 8 14.47 31.12 5.75
N PRO A 9 13.28 30.57 5.46
CA PRO A 9 12.27 31.32 4.73
C PRO A 9 11.84 32.55 5.56
N ASN A 10 11.71 33.70 4.90
CA ASN A 10 11.23 34.92 5.54
C ASN A 10 9.70 34.86 5.69
N VAL A 11 9.25 34.25 6.78
CA VAL A 11 7.82 34.02 7.06
C VAL A 11 7.48 34.32 8.51
N TYR A 12 6.19 34.44 8.79
CA TYR A 12 5.63 34.44 10.14
C TYR A 12 4.41 33.53 10.21
N PHE A 13 4.01 33.17 11.43
CA PHE A 13 2.87 32.31 11.68
C PHE A 13 1.70 33.08 12.26
N GLU A 14 0.50 32.85 11.72
CA GLU A 14 -0.75 33.47 12.17
C GLU A 14 -1.87 32.44 12.20
N LYS A 15 -2.86 32.62 13.08
CA LYS A 15 -4.11 31.85 13.05
C LYS A 15 -5.13 32.59 12.21
N ILE A 16 -5.53 32.02 11.07
CA ILE A 16 -6.49 32.63 10.15
C ILE A 16 -7.76 31.77 10.10
N PRO A 17 -8.96 32.35 10.31
CA PRO A 17 -10.23 31.67 10.05
C PRO A 17 -10.31 31.16 8.62
N ILE A 18 -10.78 29.93 8.41
CA ILE A 18 -10.86 29.30 7.08
C ILE A 18 -11.66 30.16 6.07
N LYS A 19 -12.69 30.90 6.53
CA LYS A 19 -13.46 31.82 5.68
C LYS A 19 -12.64 32.99 5.10
N ASN A 20 -11.51 33.33 5.72
CA ASN A 20 -10.62 34.42 5.28
C ASN A 20 -9.48 33.91 4.39
N LEU A 21 -9.52 32.63 4.00
CA LEU A 21 -8.57 31.99 3.10
C LEU A 21 -9.22 31.80 1.72
N VAL A 22 -8.45 32.08 0.67
CA VAL A 22 -8.84 31.87 -0.72
C VAL A 22 -8.05 30.70 -1.29
N SER A 23 -8.74 29.67 -1.77
CA SER A 23 -8.18 28.51 -2.47
C SER A 23 -8.64 28.48 -3.93
N ASN A 24 -8.26 27.44 -4.69
CA ASN A 24 -8.63 27.21 -6.09
C ASN A 24 -8.02 28.21 -7.10
N GLN A 25 -6.70 28.39 -7.03
CA GLN A 25 -5.95 29.03 -8.12
C GLN A 25 -5.86 28.09 -9.32
N ASP A 26 -5.79 28.62 -10.55
CA ASP A 26 -5.86 27.82 -11.80
C ASP A 26 -4.78 26.74 -11.92
N TYR A 27 -3.63 26.92 -11.27
CA TYR A 27 -2.53 25.95 -11.27
C TYR A 27 -2.74 24.77 -10.32
N GLN A 28 -3.78 24.78 -9.48
CA GLN A 28 -3.99 23.82 -8.41
C GLN A 28 -4.86 22.64 -8.85
N ARG A 29 -4.67 21.48 -8.20
CA ARG A 29 -5.50 20.29 -8.45
C ARG A 29 -6.88 20.44 -7.82
N ASN A 30 -7.88 19.84 -8.45
CA ASN A 30 -9.20 19.68 -7.85
C ASN A 30 -9.10 18.85 -6.55
N LEU A 31 -9.90 19.23 -5.56
CA LEU A 31 -10.00 18.52 -4.29
C LEU A 31 -10.64 17.15 -4.47
N SER A 32 -10.08 16.13 -3.81
CA SER A 32 -10.69 14.80 -3.77
C SER A 32 -11.63 14.68 -2.60
N GLN A 33 -12.94 14.63 -2.88
CA GLN A 33 -13.98 14.49 -1.85
C GLN A 33 -13.83 13.19 -1.05
N ALA A 34 -13.50 12.09 -1.74
CA ALA A 34 -13.26 10.80 -1.10
C ALA A 34 -12.06 10.84 -0.13
N HIS A 35 -11.01 11.57 -0.48
CA HIS A 35 -9.86 11.76 0.40
C HIS A 35 -10.23 12.58 1.65
N ILE A 36 -11.01 13.65 1.48
CA ILE A 36 -11.50 14.48 2.59
C ILE A 36 -12.38 13.65 3.54
N GLU A 37 -13.26 12.80 2.99
CA GLU A 37 -14.09 11.88 3.78
C GLU A 37 -13.26 10.92 4.62
N LYS A 38 -12.35 10.19 3.97
CA LYS A 38 -11.47 9.23 4.66
C LYS A 38 -10.60 9.89 5.73
N ALA A 39 -10.06 11.07 5.44
CA ALA A 39 -9.24 11.81 6.40
C ALA A 39 -10.05 12.41 7.56
N ALA A 40 -11.31 12.81 7.33
CA ALA A 40 -12.19 13.29 8.38
C ALA A 40 -12.62 12.18 9.35
N GLU A 41 -12.83 10.96 8.85
CA GLU A 41 -13.15 9.78 9.70
C GLU A 41 -11.99 9.41 10.63
N ASN A 42 -10.75 9.60 10.17
CA ASN A 42 -9.51 9.27 10.91
C ASN A 42 -8.81 10.53 11.42
N PHE A 43 -9.58 11.58 11.72
CA PHE A 43 -9.01 12.88 12.06
C PHE A 43 -8.20 12.85 13.35
N ASP A 44 -6.96 13.32 13.25
CA ASP A 44 -6.05 13.55 14.37
C ASP A 44 -5.50 14.98 14.29
N LEU A 45 -5.71 15.73 15.37
CA LEU A 45 -5.27 17.12 15.49
C LEU A 45 -3.74 17.25 15.33
N TYR A 46 -2.97 16.24 15.76
CA TYR A 46 -1.51 16.27 15.72
C TYR A 46 -0.93 15.97 14.34
N GLN A 47 -1.74 15.48 13.40
CA GLN A 47 -1.34 15.25 12.01
C GLN A 47 -1.52 16.50 11.13
N ILE A 48 -2.12 17.57 11.67
CA ILE A 48 -2.34 18.81 10.94
C ILE A 48 -1.04 19.59 10.79
N ASN A 49 -0.62 19.77 9.54
CA ASN A 49 0.46 20.68 9.19
C ASN A 49 -0.04 22.12 9.00
N PRO A 50 0.76 23.15 9.33
CA PRO A 50 0.46 24.53 8.99
C PRO A 50 0.22 24.73 7.49
N VAL A 51 -0.79 25.53 7.16
CA VAL A 51 -1.16 25.86 5.78
C VAL A 51 -0.21 26.94 5.25
N LYS A 52 0.33 26.78 4.04
CA LYS A 52 1.17 27.83 3.45
C LYS A 52 0.32 28.82 2.67
N VAL A 53 0.49 30.10 3.02
CA VAL A 53 -0.32 31.20 2.53
C VAL A 53 0.58 32.26 1.92
N SER A 54 0.21 32.74 0.75
CA SER A 54 0.77 33.94 0.14
C SER A 54 -0.19 35.11 0.40
N ARG A 55 0.31 36.17 1.02
CA ARG A 55 -0.48 37.36 1.33
C ARG A 55 -0.17 38.45 0.32
N ARG A 56 -1.14 38.73 -0.54
CA ARG A 56 -1.02 39.74 -1.62
C ARG A 56 -2.18 40.71 -1.51
N ASP A 57 -1.89 42.00 -1.43
CA ASP A 57 -2.90 43.07 -1.31
C ASP A 57 -3.93 42.84 -0.20
N GLY A 58 -3.49 42.24 0.93
CA GLY A 58 -4.36 41.91 2.08
C GLY A 58 -5.20 40.64 1.92
N ILE A 59 -5.08 39.91 0.81
CA ILE A 59 -5.79 38.66 0.55
C ILE A 59 -4.87 37.46 0.83
N ASN A 60 -5.39 36.46 1.54
CA ASN A 60 -4.65 35.26 1.93
C ASN A 60 -4.90 34.10 0.95
N TYR A 61 -3.98 33.88 0.01
CA TYR A 61 -4.06 32.81 -0.98
C TYR A 61 -3.39 31.53 -0.48
N VAL A 62 -4.13 30.43 -0.40
CA VAL A 62 -3.62 29.13 0.02
C VAL A 62 -2.95 28.46 -1.18
N PHE A 63 -1.64 28.26 -1.12
CA PHE A 63 -0.90 27.52 -2.15
C PHE A 63 -0.52 26.09 -1.73
N ASN A 64 -0.56 25.79 -0.42
CA ASN A 64 -0.35 24.45 0.12
C ASN A 64 -1.19 24.24 1.40
N GLY A 65 -1.88 23.10 1.51
CA GLY A 65 -2.77 22.79 2.64
C GLY A 65 -4.26 22.91 2.33
N GLN A 66 -4.67 22.83 1.07
CA GLN A 66 -6.09 22.91 0.68
C GLN A 66 -6.93 21.75 1.25
N HIS A 67 -6.44 20.51 1.17
CA HIS A 67 -7.12 19.38 1.81
C HIS A 67 -7.21 19.58 3.33
N THR A 68 -6.17 20.11 3.95
CA THR A 68 -6.14 20.39 5.40
C THR A 68 -7.28 21.33 5.82
N ILE A 69 -7.48 22.45 5.11
CA ILE A 69 -8.54 23.40 5.47
C ILE A 69 -9.94 22.80 5.28
N GLU A 70 -10.14 21.97 4.25
CA GLU A 70 -11.44 21.34 4.01
C GLU A 70 -11.72 20.20 5.00
N ILE A 71 -10.70 19.42 5.38
CA ILE A 71 -10.82 18.41 6.45
C ILE A 71 -11.17 19.09 7.78
N VAL A 72 -10.48 20.17 8.15
CA VAL A 72 -10.76 20.91 9.40
C VAL A 72 -12.16 21.54 9.35
N ALA A 73 -12.54 22.18 8.24
CA ALA A 73 -13.88 22.75 8.08
C ALA A 73 -14.96 21.67 8.23
N LYS A 74 -14.74 20.48 7.68
CA LYS A 74 -15.67 19.35 7.76
C LYS A 74 -15.78 18.80 9.18
N VAL A 75 -14.65 18.51 9.84
CA VAL A 75 -14.62 17.93 11.19
C VAL A 75 -15.15 18.91 12.24
N SER A 76 -14.81 20.20 12.11
CA SER A 76 -15.31 21.24 13.03
C SER A 76 -16.73 21.71 12.72
N GLY A 77 -17.26 21.40 11.53
CA GLY A 77 -18.55 21.90 11.05
C GLY A 77 -18.60 23.41 10.81
N SER A 78 -17.46 24.11 10.80
CA SER A 78 -17.41 25.57 10.73
C SER A 78 -16.20 26.11 9.96
N ARG A 79 -16.44 27.06 9.05
CA ARG A 79 -15.38 27.83 8.38
C ARG A 79 -14.86 29.01 9.24
N GLU A 80 -15.43 29.22 10.43
CA GLU A 80 -14.88 30.17 11.43
C GLU A 80 -13.68 29.58 12.17
N THR A 81 -13.52 28.25 12.15
CA THR A 81 -12.43 27.56 12.81
C THR A 81 -11.09 28.07 12.27
N PRO A 82 -10.20 28.61 13.12
CA PRO A 82 -8.90 29.09 12.68
C PRO A 82 -7.92 27.94 12.47
N VAL A 83 -7.08 28.06 11.44
CA VAL A 83 -5.95 27.17 11.18
C VAL A 83 -4.63 27.92 11.29
N TRP A 84 -3.55 27.23 11.64
CA TRP A 84 -2.21 27.82 11.62
C TRP A 84 -1.74 28.00 10.18
N CYS A 85 -1.31 29.21 9.86
CA CYS A 85 -0.82 29.60 8.54
C CYS A 85 0.64 30.07 8.62
N MET A 86 1.48 29.56 7.72
CA MET A 86 2.83 30.07 7.43
C MET A 86 2.70 31.09 6.28
N ILE A 87 2.93 32.37 6.57
CA ILE A 87 2.62 33.47 5.65
C ILE A 87 3.87 33.98 4.96
N TYR A 88 3.77 34.13 3.65
CA TYR A 88 4.75 34.76 2.78
C TYR A 88 4.16 36.07 2.24
N ASP A 89 4.79 37.21 2.53
CA ASP A 89 4.36 38.52 2.04
C ASP A 89 5.05 38.92 0.71
N ASP A 90 6.08 38.17 0.29
CA ASP A 90 6.95 38.45 -0.86
C ASP A 90 6.77 37.48 -2.04
N LEU A 91 5.80 36.56 -1.97
CA LEU A 91 5.51 35.61 -3.04
C LEU A 91 4.61 36.21 -4.13
N SER A 92 5.05 36.05 -5.38
CA SER A 92 4.23 36.32 -6.56
C SER A 92 3.47 35.07 -7.01
N TYR A 93 2.41 35.27 -7.81
CA TYR A 93 1.63 34.17 -8.40
C TYR A 93 2.49 33.19 -9.21
N SER A 94 3.45 33.69 -9.99
CA SER A 94 4.34 32.84 -10.79
C SER A 94 5.29 32.02 -9.92
N HIS A 95 5.78 32.59 -8.81
CA HIS A 95 6.65 31.88 -7.87
C HIS A 95 5.88 30.78 -7.13
N GLU A 96 4.64 31.03 -6.71
CA GLU A 96 3.77 29.99 -6.12
C GLU A 96 3.53 28.82 -7.08
N ALA A 97 3.25 29.13 -8.35
CA ALA A 97 3.02 28.11 -9.36
C ALA A 97 4.28 27.24 -9.59
N ASP A 98 5.47 27.83 -9.57
CA ASP A 98 6.73 27.09 -9.66
C ASP A 98 6.99 26.21 -8.42
N ILE A 99 6.72 26.72 -7.22
CA ILE A 99 6.78 25.93 -5.98
C ILE A 99 5.82 24.74 -6.05
N PHE A 100 4.60 24.96 -6.54
CA PHE A 100 3.59 23.91 -6.69
C PHE A 100 4.04 22.84 -7.70
N ALA A 101 4.58 23.24 -8.85
CA ALA A 101 5.07 22.33 -9.89
C ALA A 101 6.22 21.44 -9.40
N ASN A 102 7.11 21.98 -8.56
CA ASN A 102 8.28 21.26 -8.06
C ASN A 102 8.06 20.57 -6.72
N GLN A 103 6.87 20.70 -6.11
CA GLN A 103 6.61 20.29 -4.73
C GLN A 103 6.91 18.80 -4.48
N MET A 104 6.59 17.93 -5.44
CA MET A 104 6.76 16.47 -5.31
C MET A 104 8.05 15.95 -5.95
N LYS A 105 8.83 16.81 -6.60
CA LYS A 105 10.00 16.39 -7.41
C LYS A 105 11.08 15.69 -6.58
N PHE A 106 11.20 16.03 -5.30
CA PHE A 106 12.21 15.49 -4.39
C PHE A 106 11.60 14.86 -3.13
N VAL A 107 10.28 14.64 -3.10
CA VAL A 107 9.61 14.01 -1.96
C VAL A 107 9.61 12.51 -2.17
N LYS A 108 10.32 11.78 -1.30
CA LYS A 108 10.29 10.32 -1.29
C LYS A 108 9.07 9.83 -0.49
N PRO A 109 8.19 9.00 -1.06
CA PRO A 109 7.09 8.41 -0.32
C PRO A 109 7.62 7.41 0.73
N LEU A 110 6.93 7.34 1.86
CA LEU A 110 7.18 6.30 2.87
C LEU A 110 6.89 4.93 2.27
N GLN A 111 7.81 4.00 2.44
CA GLN A 111 7.64 2.62 2.00
C GLN A 111 6.73 1.85 2.97
N PRO A 112 5.95 0.86 2.50
CA PRO A 112 5.06 0.09 3.37
C PRO A 112 5.77 -0.53 4.58
N TYR A 113 6.99 -1.03 4.40
CA TYR A 113 7.80 -1.55 5.50
C TYR A 113 8.13 -0.48 6.56
N GLU A 114 8.45 0.75 6.15
CA GLU A 114 8.71 1.85 7.09
C GLU A 114 7.47 2.21 7.91
N VAL A 115 6.30 2.23 7.25
CA VAL A 115 5.01 2.46 7.90
C VAL A 115 4.68 1.34 8.89
N PHE A 116 4.90 0.09 8.50
CA PHE A 116 4.69 -1.07 9.36
C PHE A 116 5.58 -1.05 10.61
N MET A 117 6.87 -0.74 10.44
CA MET A 117 7.79 -0.58 11.56
C MET A 117 7.36 0.55 12.49
N ALA A 118 6.94 1.70 11.96
CA ALA A 118 6.41 2.79 12.77
C ALA A 118 5.15 2.38 13.55
N ASN A 119 4.27 1.58 12.94
CA ASN A 119 3.08 1.03 13.60
C ASN A 119 3.42 0.02 14.71
N LEU A 120 4.47 -0.77 14.55
CA LEU A 120 4.97 -1.66 15.60
C LEU A 120 5.50 -0.87 16.80
N GLU A 121 6.30 0.17 16.56
CA GLU A 121 6.80 1.08 17.60
C GLU A 121 5.66 1.83 18.31
N ALA A 122 4.60 2.17 17.57
CA ALA A 122 3.37 2.73 18.12
C ALA A 122 2.50 1.71 18.88
N GLN A 123 2.91 0.44 18.95
CA GLN A 123 2.20 -0.67 19.59
C GLN A 123 0.79 -0.91 19.03
N ASN A 124 0.60 -0.69 17.72
CA ASN A 124 -0.65 -0.98 17.04
C ASN A 124 -0.91 -2.50 17.03
N GLN A 125 -2.04 -2.91 17.61
CA GLN A 125 -2.37 -4.31 17.88
C GLN A 125 -2.38 -5.19 16.63
N ASP A 126 -2.85 -4.66 15.50
CA ASP A 126 -2.93 -5.42 14.25
C ASP A 126 -1.54 -5.78 13.72
N GLN A 127 -0.62 -4.81 13.67
CA GLN A 127 0.76 -5.06 13.22
C GLN A 127 1.52 -5.97 14.19
N LEU A 128 1.29 -5.83 15.50
CA LEU A 128 1.85 -6.75 16.51
C LEU A 128 1.36 -8.19 16.28
N MET A 129 0.06 -8.39 16.06
CA MET A 129 -0.50 -9.72 15.77
C MET A 129 0.03 -10.31 14.46
N ILE A 130 0.18 -9.49 13.41
CA ILE A 130 0.77 -9.94 12.15
C ILE A 130 2.23 -10.38 12.36
N ARG A 131 3.04 -9.56 13.05
CA ARG A 131 4.44 -9.89 13.36
C ARG A 131 4.54 -11.18 14.16
N ASP A 132 3.81 -11.28 15.27
CA ASP A 132 3.87 -12.44 16.16
C ASP A 132 3.45 -13.72 15.43
N LEU A 133 2.46 -13.63 14.52
CA LEU A 133 2.08 -14.77 13.68
C LEU A 133 3.19 -15.17 12.71
N VAL A 134 3.81 -14.21 12.00
CA VAL A 134 4.89 -14.48 11.05
C VAL A 134 6.09 -15.10 11.77
N GLU A 135 6.50 -14.53 12.90
CA GLU A 135 7.60 -15.03 13.75
C GLU A 135 7.30 -16.43 14.32
N SER A 136 6.04 -16.73 14.66
CA SER A 136 5.65 -18.06 15.15
C SER A 136 5.90 -19.18 14.13
N TYR A 137 6.02 -18.84 12.84
CA TYR A 137 6.39 -19.77 11.77
C TYR A 137 7.90 -19.77 11.44
N GLY A 138 8.72 -19.03 12.21
CA GLY A 138 10.15 -18.88 11.95
C GLY A 138 10.45 -17.99 10.74
N LEU A 139 9.51 -17.13 10.35
CA LEU A 139 9.66 -16.15 9.28
C LEU A 139 9.95 -14.76 9.87
N GLU A 140 10.50 -13.87 9.06
CA GLU A 140 10.76 -12.47 9.42
C GLU A 140 10.07 -11.52 8.43
N ILE A 141 9.66 -10.34 8.88
CA ILE A 141 9.20 -9.26 8.00
C ILE A 141 10.39 -8.31 7.80
N GLY A 142 10.81 -8.10 6.55
CA GLY A 142 12.02 -7.35 6.26
C GLY A 142 11.93 -6.51 4.98
N ALA A 143 12.87 -5.58 4.82
CA ALA A 143 12.95 -4.73 3.63
C ALA A 143 13.70 -5.37 2.46
N LYS A 144 14.50 -6.41 2.71
CA LYS A 144 15.35 -7.06 1.71
C LYS A 144 14.96 -8.51 1.57
N ARG A 145 15.01 -8.98 0.33
CA ARG A 145 14.72 -10.36 -0.03
C ARG A 145 15.79 -11.29 0.55
N ALA A 146 15.32 -12.30 1.28
CA ALA A 146 16.13 -13.39 1.78
C ALA A 146 15.21 -14.60 2.05
N PRO A 147 15.76 -15.83 2.12
CA PRO A 147 14.99 -17.00 2.55
C PRO A 147 14.32 -16.76 3.90
N GLY A 148 13.04 -17.08 4.01
CA GLY A 148 12.23 -16.88 5.22
C GLY A 148 11.83 -15.43 5.50
N VAL A 149 12.17 -14.46 4.63
CA VAL A 149 11.81 -13.04 4.81
C VAL A 149 10.65 -12.65 3.90
N ILE A 150 9.63 -12.00 4.47
CA ILE A 150 8.48 -11.45 3.75
C ILE A 150 8.66 -9.94 3.57
N CYS A 151 8.89 -9.51 2.33
CA CYS A 151 8.95 -8.09 1.97
C CYS A 151 7.59 -7.48 1.63
N ALA A 152 6.61 -8.31 1.27
CA ALA A 152 5.29 -7.88 0.81
C ALA A 152 4.34 -7.51 1.97
N VAL A 153 4.75 -6.53 2.78
CA VAL A 153 4.06 -6.12 4.01
C VAL A 153 2.62 -5.67 3.76
N SER A 154 2.39 -4.86 2.72
CA SER A 154 1.04 -4.44 2.32
C SER A 154 0.10 -5.63 2.08
N SER A 155 0.62 -6.74 1.54
CA SER A 155 -0.18 -7.95 1.29
C SER A 155 -0.52 -8.68 2.58
N LEU A 156 0.40 -8.75 3.55
CA LEU A 156 0.11 -9.31 4.88
C LEU A 156 -1.00 -8.52 5.58
N GLU A 157 -0.85 -7.19 5.62
CA GLU A 157 -1.84 -6.30 6.24
C GLU A 157 -3.19 -6.39 5.54
N THR A 158 -3.21 -6.40 4.21
CA THR A 158 -4.45 -6.52 3.43
C THR A 158 -5.16 -7.86 3.71
N ILE A 159 -4.43 -8.98 3.71
CA ILE A 159 -5.02 -10.30 4.00
C ILE A 159 -5.57 -10.34 5.43
N TYR A 160 -4.82 -9.81 6.40
CA TYR A 160 -5.25 -9.74 7.78
C TYR A 160 -6.51 -8.88 7.96
N GLN A 161 -6.51 -7.65 7.46
CA GLN A 161 -7.63 -6.70 7.60
C GLN A 161 -8.91 -7.23 6.93
N LYS A 162 -8.76 -7.90 5.78
CA LYS A 162 -9.86 -8.32 4.93
C LYS A 162 -10.44 -9.68 5.30
N TYR A 163 -9.59 -10.61 5.73
CA TYR A 163 -9.96 -12.02 5.94
C TYR A 163 -9.66 -12.54 7.34
N GLY A 164 -8.95 -11.77 8.17
CA GLY A 164 -8.61 -12.09 9.55
C GLY A 164 -7.38 -12.98 9.70
N ILE A 165 -6.90 -13.06 10.94
CA ILE A 165 -5.66 -13.77 11.32
C ILE A 165 -5.66 -15.26 10.94
N HIS A 166 -6.81 -15.93 11.00
CA HIS A 166 -6.90 -17.36 10.68
C HIS A 166 -6.68 -17.64 9.19
N VAL A 167 -7.15 -16.75 8.31
CA VAL A 167 -6.89 -16.87 6.87
C VAL A 167 -5.42 -16.57 6.59
N LEU A 168 -4.86 -15.52 7.18
CA LEU A 168 -3.43 -15.23 7.04
C LEU A 168 -2.56 -16.42 7.50
N SER A 169 -2.83 -16.98 8.68
CA SER A 169 -2.15 -18.18 9.20
C SER A 169 -2.23 -19.36 8.22
N ARG A 170 -3.42 -19.61 7.64
CA ARG A 170 -3.59 -20.70 6.68
C ARG A 170 -2.83 -20.45 5.37
N VAL A 171 -2.80 -19.20 4.89
CA VAL A 171 -2.01 -18.79 3.72
C VAL A 171 -0.52 -19.05 3.96
N LEU A 172 0.02 -18.58 5.08
CA LEU A 172 1.42 -18.79 5.43
C LEU A 172 1.76 -20.28 5.49
N ARG A 173 0.94 -21.10 6.17
CA ARG A 173 1.14 -22.55 6.25
C ARG A 173 1.15 -23.26 4.90
N LEU A 174 0.30 -22.82 3.96
CA LEU A 174 0.26 -23.40 2.61
C LEU A 174 1.52 -23.05 1.81
N ILE A 175 2.00 -21.80 1.90
CA ILE A 175 3.20 -21.34 1.21
C ILE A 175 4.44 -22.03 1.79
N ILE A 176 4.58 -22.04 3.12
CA ILE A 176 5.68 -22.73 3.83
C ILE A 176 5.68 -24.22 3.47
N GLY A 177 4.52 -24.87 3.51
CA GLY A 177 4.42 -26.30 3.22
C GLY A 177 4.69 -26.67 1.75
N ALA A 178 4.59 -25.71 0.82
CA ALA A 178 4.84 -25.93 -0.60
C ALA A 178 6.28 -25.55 -1.01
N TRP A 179 6.86 -24.50 -0.42
CA TRP A 179 8.15 -23.94 -0.88
C TRP A 179 9.16 -23.63 0.23
N GLU A 180 8.90 -24.07 1.47
CA GLU A 180 9.85 -24.07 2.59
C GLU A 180 10.51 -22.72 2.90
N GLY A 181 9.86 -21.61 2.52
CA GLY A 181 10.39 -20.26 2.72
C GLY A 181 11.41 -19.81 1.67
N ASP A 182 11.35 -20.35 0.46
CA ASP A 182 12.07 -19.83 -0.71
C ASP A 182 11.92 -18.29 -0.80
N MET A 183 13.01 -17.62 -1.17
CA MET A 183 13.13 -16.15 -1.16
C MET A 183 12.05 -15.44 -2.00
N ASN A 184 11.47 -16.12 -3.00
CA ASN A 184 10.43 -15.57 -3.86
C ASN A 184 9.02 -16.11 -3.54
N SER A 185 8.89 -17.04 -2.59
CA SER A 185 7.62 -17.71 -2.26
C SER A 185 6.60 -16.78 -1.59
N PHE A 186 7.04 -15.72 -0.92
CA PHE A 186 6.17 -14.75 -0.24
C PHE A 186 5.99 -13.44 -1.01
N SER A 187 6.09 -13.47 -2.34
CA SER A 187 5.74 -12.31 -3.17
C SER A 187 4.27 -11.91 -2.97
N ALA A 188 3.98 -10.62 -3.18
CA ALA A 188 2.62 -10.07 -3.08
C ALA A 188 1.62 -10.87 -3.94
N ASN A 189 2.03 -11.26 -5.15
CA ASN A 189 1.18 -12.03 -6.06
C ASN A 189 0.86 -13.43 -5.53
N ILE A 190 1.83 -14.14 -4.95
CA ILE A 190 1.62 -15.48 -4.38
C ILE A 190 0.76 -15.40 -3.12
N LEU A 191 1.06 -14.48 -2.20
CA LEU A 191 0.27 -14.27 -0.98
C LEU A 191 -1.21 -14.03 -1.31
N ASN A 192 -1.49 -13.09 -2.22
CA ASN A 192 -2.85 -12.76 -2.62
C ASN A 192 -3.53 -13.88 -3.40
N ALA A 193 -2.79 -14.62 -4.24
CA ALA A 193 -3.32 -15.79 -4.95
C ALA A 193 -3.77 -16.87 -3.96
N VAL A 194 -2.89 -17.28 -3.04
CA VAL A 194 -3.19 -18.31 -2.05
C VAL A 194 -4.31 -17.85 -1.12
N ALA A 195 -4.34 -16.58 -0.69
CA ALA A 195 -5.46 -16.03 0.08
C ALA A 195 -6.79 -16.17 -0.67
N LYS A 196 -6.81 -15.86 -1.97
CA LYS A 196 -8.00 -16.04 -2.81
C LYS A 196 -8.44 -17.51 -2.86
N LEU A 197 -7.51 -18.45 -3.03
CA LEU A 197 -7.83 -19.89 -3.04
C LEU A 197 -8.42 -20.35 -1.71
N VAL A 198 -7.82 -19.93 -0.59
CA VAL A 198 -8.28 -20.25 0.77
C VAL A 198 -9.71 -19.76 1.00
N VAL A 199 -10.00 -18.52 0.59
CA VAL A 199 -11.31 -17.88 0.81
C VAL A 199 -12.40 -18.49 -0.07
N ILE A 200 -12.09 -18.77 -1.35
CA ILE A 200 -13.07 -19.29 -2.31
C ILE A 200 -13.39 -20.75 -2.04
N TYR A 201 -12.35 -21.58 -1.89
CA TYR A 201 -12.54 -23.04 -1.81
C TYR A 201 -12.69 -23.55 -0.38
N LYS A 202 -12.35 -22.75 0.64
CA LYS A 202 -12.57 -23.06 2.08
C LYS A 202 -12.12 -24.49 2.42
N GLY A 203 -13.05 -25.35 2.84
CA GLY A 203 -12.80 -26.75 3.20
C GLY A 203 -12.56 -27.69 2.01
N GLN A 204 -12.85 -27.25 0.78
CA GLN A 204 -12.56 -28.04 -0.43
C GLN A 204 -11.08 -28.01 -0.82
N LEU A 205 -10.36 -26.94 -0.43
CA LEU A 205 -8.92 -26.84 -0.61
C LEU A 205 -8.21 -27.75 0.39
N ASN A 206 -7.75 -28.91 -0.07
CA ASN A 206 -6.99 -29.85 0.75
C ASN A 206 -5.53 -29.39 0.85
N GLU A 207 -5.06 -29.15 2.06
CA GLU A 207 -3.72 -28.59 2.30
C GLU A 207 -2.61 -29.54 1.86
N GLU A 208 -2.76 -30.85 2.09
CA GLU A 208 -1.76 -31.85 1.69
C GLU A 208 -1.65 -31.99 0.17
N VAL A 209 -2.80 -31.97 -0.53
CA VAL A 209 -2.81 -31.98 -2.00
C VAL A 209 -2.20 -30.70 -2.56
N PHE A 210 -2.44 -29.56 -1.94
CA PHE A 210 -1.84 -28.29 -2.36
C PHE A 210 -0.32 -28.34 -2.21
N LYS A 211 0.20 -28.76 -1.06
CA LYS A 211 1.64 -28.89 -0.82
C LYS A 211 2.28 -29.88 -1.79
N GLU A 212 1.68 -31.06 -1.97
CA GLU A 212 2.20 -32.09 -2.87
C GLU A 212 2.25 -31.63 -4.33
N LYS A 213 1.19 -30.96 -4.83
CA LYS A 213 1.08 -30.59 -6.24
C LYS A 213 1.75 -29.27 -6.54
N CYS A 214 1.39 -28.21 -5.82
CA CYS A 214 1.96 -26.88 -6.06
C CYS A 214 3.42 -26.81 -5.60
N GLY A 215 3.80 -27.52 -4.53
CA GLY A 215 5.19 -27.59 -4.05
C GLY A 215 6.12 -28.42 -4.94
N ALA A 216 5.58 -29.30 -5.80
CA ALA A 216 6.38 -29.98 -6.81
C ALA A 216 6.91 -29.04 -7.91
N MET A 217 6.35 -27.82 -8.02
CA MET A 217 6.81 -26.79 -8.93
C MET A 217 7.69 -25.76 -8.20
N SER A 218 8.81 -25.39 -8.81
CA SER A 218 9.61 -24.25 -8.33
C SER A 218 8.86 -22.93 -8.53
N ILE A 219 9.18 -21.93 -7.70
CA ILE A 219 8.61 -20.58 -7.80
C ILE A 219 8.88 -19.95 -9.17
N LYS A 220 10.06 -20.19 -9.75
CA LYS A 220 10.42 -19.74 -11.11
C LYS A 220 9.48 -20.32 -12.16
N ALA A 221 9.22 -21.63 -12.11
CA ALA A 221 8.32 -22.29 -13.04
C ALA A 221 6.87 -21.81 -12.87
N LEU A 222 6.42 -21.66 -11.61
CA LEU A 222 5.10 -21.10 -11.30
C LEU A 222 4.93 -19.70 -11.85
N THR A 223 5.92 -18.82 -11.65
CA THR A 223 5.90 -17.43 -12.10
C THR A 223 5.79 -17.34 -13.62
N ARG A 224 6.55 -18.16 -14.36
CA ARG A 224 6.45 -18.23 -15.82
C ARG A 224 5.04 -18.62 -16.28
N ILE A 225 4.50 -19.71 -15.72
CA ILE A 225 3.16 -20.19 -16.08
C ILE A 225 2.08 -19.16 -15.70
N ALA A 226 2.22 -18.49 -14.56
CA ALA A 226 1.30 -17.45 -14.12
C ALA A 226 1.29 -16.26 -15.09
N LYS A 227 2.47 -15.74 -15.47
CA LYS A 227 2.62 -14.62 -16.42
C LYS A 227 2.04 -14.94 -17.80
N GLU A 228 2.21 -16.17 -18.30
CA GLU A 228 1.62 -16.61 -19.58
C GLU A 228 0.08 -16.62 -19.56
N ARG A 229 -0.53 -16.75 -18.37
CA ARG A 229 -1.99 -16.72 -18.24
C ARG A 229 -2.50 -15.30 -18.20
N ARG A 230 -2.00 -14.51 -17.24
CA ARG A 230 -2.40 -13.12 -17.02
C ARG A 230 -1.50 -12.44 -15.99
N PRO A 231 -1.40 -11.10 -16.03
CA PRO A 231 -0.68 -10.35 -15.01
C PRO A 231 -1.35 -10.44 -13.62
N GLY A 232 -0.52 -10.24 -12.60
CA GLY A 232 -0.93 -10.16 -11.19
C GLY A 232 -1.30 -11.49 -10.53
N SER A 233 -1.78 -11.40 -9.30
CA SER A 233 -2.12 -12.54 -8.43
C SER A 233 -3.12 -13.53 -9.03
N MET A 234 -3.99 -13.09 -9.94
CA MET A 234 -4.94 -13.97 -10.61
C MET A 234 -4.28 -15.00 -11.53
N GLY A 235 -3.17 -14.66 -12.18
CA GLY A 235 -2.42 -15.62 -13.01
C GLY A 235 -1.83 -16.76 -12.16
N PHE A 236 -1.32 -16.41 -10.97
CA PHE A 236 -0.85 -17.36 -9.98
C PHE A 236 -1.98 -18.25 -9.46
N ALA A 237 -3.14 -17.67 -9.13
CA ALA A 237 -4.30 -18.44 -8.66
C ALA A 237 -4.77 -19.47 -9.69
N GLU A 238 -4.83 -19.10 -10.98
CA GLU A 238 -5.16 -20.03 -12.06
C GLU A 238 -4.12 -21.13 -12.23
N ALA A 239 -2.83 -20.76 -12.24
CA ALA A 239 -1.72 -21.72 -12.35
C ALA A 239 -1.75 -22.74 -11.21
N MET A 240 -1.91 -22.29 -9.97
CA MET A 240 -2.01 -23.15 -8.79
C MET A 240 -3.21 -24.10 -8.85
N ILE A 241 -4.38 -23.64 -9.30
CA ILE A 241 -5.57 -24.49 -9.40
C ILE A 241 -5.44 -25.57 -10.46
N ILE A 242 -4.77 -25.25 -11.57
CA ILE A 242 -4.51 -26.21 -12.63
C ILE A 242 -3.54 -27.27 -12.14
N GLU A 243 -2.48 -26.88 -11.45
CA GLU A 243 -1.52 -27.81 -10.87
C GLU A 243 -2.15 -28.68 -9.78
N TYR A 244 -2.89 -28.06 -8.85
CA TYR A 244 -3.64 -28.75 -7.79
C TYR A 244 -4.57 -29.84 -8.35
N ASN A 245 -5.31 -29.52 -9.42
CA ASN A 245 -6.24 -30.44 -10.04
C ASN A 245 -5.52 -31.57 -10.80
N GLY A 246 -4.37 -31.26 -11.40
CA GLY A 246 -3.58 -32.17 -12.23
C GLY A 246 -4.43 -32.87 -13.30
N LYS A 247 -4.08 -34.12 -13.60
CA LYS A 247 -4.79 -34.98 -14.57
C LYS A 247 -5.94 -35.79 -13.97
N LYS A 248 -6.45 -35.44 -12.78
CA LYS A 248 -7.49 -36.24 -12.08
C LYS A 248 -8.77 -36.35 -12.93
N LYS A 249 -9.25 -37.58 -13.14
CA LYS A 249 -10.49 -37.87 -13.88
C LYS A 249 -11.76 -37.70 -13.03
N SER A 250 -11.66 -37.79 -11.70
CA SER A 250 -12.82 -37.69 -10.80
C SER A 250 -13.15 -36.23 -10.48
N ALA A 251 -14.36 -35.80 -10.84
CA ALA A 251 -14.86 -34.45 -10.61
C ALA A 251 -15.06 -34.11 -9.12
N ALA A 252 -15.21 -35.10 -8.25
CA ALA A 252 -15.55 -34.90 -6.84
C ALA A 252 -14.45 -34.22 -6.01
N TYR A 253 -13.19 -34.27 -6.47
CA TYR A 253 -12.03 -33.69 -5.77
C TYR A 253 -11.35 -32.57 -6.56
N ARG A 254 -12.02 -32.06 -7.60
CA ARG A 254 -11.50 -31.02 -8.49
C ARG A 254 -12.04 -29.66 -8.06
N LEU A 255 -11.15 -28.70 -7.89
CA LEU A 255 -11.54 -27.30 -7.65
C LEU A 255 -12.01 -26.68 -8.96
N ASN A 256 -13.22 -26.12 -8.96
CA ASN A 256 -13.80 -25.49 -10.13
C ASN A 256 -13.14 -24.13 -10.37
N ILE A 257 -12.34 -24.01 -11.43
CA ILE A 257 -11.61 -22.79 -11.77
C ILE A 257 -12.53 -21.58 -12.02
N ARG A 258 -13.79 -21.80 -12.43
CA ARG A 258 -14.75 -20.71 -12.68
C ARG A 258 -15.08 -19.93 -11.41
N MET A 259 -15.00 -20.57 -10.24
CA MET A 259 -15.24 -19.92 -8.95
C MET A 259 -14.24 -18.80 -8.65
N LEU A 260 -13.06 -18.79 -9.30
CA LEU A 260 -12.10 -17.68 -9.17
C LEU A 260 -12.65 -16.33 -9.68
N TYR A 261 -13.65 -16.37 -10.57
CA TYR A 261 -14.24 -15.20 -11.23
C TYR A 261 -15.64 -14.87 -10.71
N GLU A 262 -16.19 -15.68 -9.81
CA GLU A 262 -17.51 -15.40 -9.23
C GLU A 262 -17.40 -14.11 -8.40
N ARG A 263 -18.24 -13.13 -8.74
CA ARG A 263 -18.26 -11.79 -8.13
C ARG A 263 -18.71 -11.80 -6.67
N ASP A 264 -19.25 -12.92 -6.17
CA ASP A 264 -19.67 -13.11 -4.78
C ASP A 264 -18.52 -13.46 -3.83
N VAL A 265 -17.45 -12.68 -3.92
CA VAL A 265 -16.51 -12.47 -2.82
C VAL A 265 -16.37 -10.97 -2.71
N SER A 266 -17.26 -10.36 -1.92
CA SER A 266 -17.62 -8.93 -1.83
C SER A 266 -16.48 -7.94 -1.47
N LEU A 267 -15.23 -8.23 -1.80
CA LEU A 267 -14.06 -7.50 -1.31
C LEU A 267 -12.94 -7.35 -2.35
N TRP A 268 -13.09 -7.75 -3.62
CA TRP A 268 -12.10 -7.44 -4.66
C TRP A 268 -12.46 -6.14 -5.37
N VAL A 269 -12.29 -5.01 -4.69
CA VAL A 269 -12.17 -3.72 -5.36
C VAL A 269 -10.68 -3.49 -5.60
N GLU A 270 -10.32 -3.46 -6.86
CA GLU A 270 -9.05 -2.97 -7.38
C GLU A 270 -8.75 -1.61 -6.73
N ASN A 271 -7.74 -1.55 -5.89
CA ASN A 271 -7.10 -0.29 -5.55
C ASN A 271 -5.86 -0.17 -6.42
N ASP A 272 -6.09 -0.04 -7.73
CA ASP A 272 -5.10 0.33 -8.72
C ASP A 272 -4.87 1.85 -8.64
N ALA A 273 -4.41 2.29 -7.46
CA ALA A 273 -4.07 3.67 -7.18
C ALA A 273 -2.59 3.73 -6.79
N GLY A 274 -1.73 3.52 -7.79
CA GLY A 274 -0.38 4.07 -7.80
C GLY A 274 0.63 3.44 -6.85
N GLU A 275 0.54 2.13 -6.58
CA GLU A 275 1.74 1.39 -6.20
C GLU A 275 2.50 1.12 -7.51
N GLU A 276 3.62 1.80 -7.72
CA GLU A 276 4.64 1.31 -8.64
C GLU A 276 4.99 -0.09 -8.16
N GLU A 277 4.48 -1.12 -8.85
CA GLU A 277 4.93 -2.49 -8.68
C GLU A 277 6.45 -2.43 -8.80
N PHE A 278 7.14 -2.68 -7.69
CA PHE A 278 8.58 -2.88 -7.71
C PHE A 278 8.80 -4.14 -8.57
N ASP A 279 9.13 -3.93 -9.84
CA ASP A 279 9.34 -5.00 -10.81
C ASP A 279 10.66 -5.69 -10.47
N ASP A 280 10.55 -6.60 -9.52
CA ASP A 280 11.59 -7.54 -9.15
C ASP A 280 11.95 -8.52 -10.28
N SER A 281 11.25 -8.41 -11.42
CA SER A 281 11.74 -8.62 -12.79
C SER A 281 13.25 -8.66 -12.93
N GLU A 282 13.78 -7.44 -12.82
CA GLU A 282 15.14 -7.13 -13.20
C GLU A 282 16.15 -7.69 -12.18
N GLU A 283 15.77 -7.75 -10.91
CA GLU A 283 16.62 -8.34 -9.87
C GLU A 283 16.70 -9.87 -10.05
N PHE A 284 15.60 -10.51 -10.46
CA PHE A 284 15.57 -11.95 -10.73
C PHE A 284 16.39 -12.34 -11.97
N ASP A 285 16.33 -11.54 -13.04
CA ASP A 285 17.15 -11.79 -14.23
C ASP A 285 18.65 -11.52 -13.95
N SER A 286 18.99 -10.50 -13.14
CA SER A 286 20.37 -10.23 -12.74
C SER A 286 21.02 -11.32 -11.85
N LEU A 287 20.21 -12.03 -11.06
CA LEU A 287 20.66 -13.14 -10.22
C LEU A 287 20.86 -14.44 -11.00
N LEU A 288 20.25 -14.58 -12.18
CA LEU A 288 20.44 -15.73 -13.07
C LEU A 288 21.66 -15.58 -13.97
N GLU A 289 22.07 -14.35 -14.28
CA GLU A 289 23.28 -14.07 -15.05
C GLU A 289 24.57 -14.26 -14.22
N THR A 290 24.47 -14.31 -12.89
CA THR A 290 25.64 -14.45 -11.99
C THR A 290 25.99 -15.89 -11.62
N GLU A 291 25.24 -16.90 -12.10
CA GLU A 291 25.52 -18.33 -11.89
C GLU A 291 26.18 -19.01 -13.11
N GLU A 292 26.47 -18.29 -14.20
CA GLU A 292 27.11 -18.84 -15.42
C GLU A 292 28.56 -18.39 -15.69
N GLU A 293 29.29 -17.85 -14.71
CA GLU A 293 30.76 -17.62 -14.83
C GLU A 293 31.61 -18.40 -13.80
#